data_AF-Q8SYQ8-F1
#
_entry.id   AF-Q8SYQ8-F1
#
_cell.length_a   1.000
_cell.length_b   1.000
_cell.length_c   1.000
_cell.angle_alpha   90.00
_cell.angle_beta   90.00
_cell.angle_gamma   90.00
#
_symmetry.space_group_name_H-M   'P 1'
#
loop_
_entity.id
_entity.type
_entity.pdbx_description
1 polymer ?
#
loop_
_entity_poly.entity_id
_entity_poly.type
_entity_poly.pdbx_seq_one_letter_code
_entity_poly.pdbx_strand_id
1 'polypeptide(L)'
;MSMILRRNLGASWLLKACYSSSAKPVDSAKTIPSNLLEDKQTAVLQKENGTIFDKRPFKIHLDKDKTYSWCLCGKSKSQPLCDGMHKNEFLKIKQRPIRFKVEKSGDYWLCNCKQTTHRPFCDGTHKQPHIQSAVK
;
A
#
# COMPACT_ATOMS: atom_id res chain seq x y z
N MET A 1 45.64 -5.57 -73.01
CA MET A 1 44.26 -5.45 -72.50
C MET A 1 44.24 -5.99 -71.08
N SER A 2 43.61 -5.25 -70.18
CA SER A 2 43.82 -5.25 -68.72
C SER A 2 42.89 -6.21 -67.97
N MET A 3 43.23 -6.46 -66.69
CA MET A 3 42.39 -6.92 -65.55
C MET A 3 42.27 -8.44 -65.36
N ILE A 4 43.15 -9.12 -64.61
CA ILE A 4 43.36 -9.16 -63.14
C ILE A 4 42.10 -9.61 -62.36
N LEU A 5 42.21 -10.84 -61.84
CA LEU A 5 41.24 -11.59 -61.06
C LEU A 5 41.21 -11.17 -59.58
N ARG A 6 40.01 -11.29 -59.01
CA ARG A 6 39.56 -11.11 -57.63
C ARG A 6 40.49 -11.68 -56.55
N ARG A 7 40.65 -10.94 -55.44
CA ARG A 7 40.86 -11.51 -54.09
C ARG A 7 40.47 -10.53 -52.97
N ASN A 8 39.34 -10.86 -52.34
CA ASN A 8 39.09 -10.99 -50.91
C ASN A 8 39.80 -10.02 -49.94
N LEU A 9 39.03 -9.15 -49.28
CA LEU A 9 39.34 -8.56 -47.98
C LEU A 9 38.00 -8.23 -47.29
N GLY A 10 37.63 -9.08 -46.33
CA GLY A 10 36.45 -8.88 -45.49
C GLY A 10 36.63 -7.64 -44.62
N ALA A 11 35.78 -6.64 -44.85
CA ALA A 11 35.73 -5.43 -44.04
C ALA A 11 34.66 -5.60 -42.95
N SER A 12 35.18 -5.75 -41.73
CA SER A 12 34.52 -5.59 -40.44
C SER A 12 33.89 -4.20 -40.31
N TRP A 13 32.59 -4.04 -40.52
CA TRP A 13 31.85 -2.84 -40.10
C TRP A 13 30.41 -3.24 -39.75
N LEU A 14 29.89 -2.64 -38.68
CA LEU A 14 28.50 -2.69 -38.17
C LEU A 14 28.21 -3.74 -37.08
N LEU A 15 28.91 -3.61 -35.95
CA LEU A 15 28.30 -3.87 -34.64
C LEU A 15 27.16 -2.87 -34.43
N LYS A 16 25.98 -3.19 -34.95
CA LYS A 16 24.71 -2.63 -34.44
C LYS A 16 24.49 -3.25 -33.07
N ALA A 17 25.04 -2.60 -32.04
CA ALA A 17 24.56 -2.75 -30.69
C ALA A 17 23.09 -2.28 -30.68
N CYS A 18 22.17 -3.22 -30.91
CA CYS A 18 20.79 -3.07 -30.48
C CYS A 18 20.84 -3.00 -28.95
N TYR A 19 21.07 -1.79 -28.45
CA TYR A 19 20.90 -1.44 -27.04
C TYR A 19 19.40 -1.60 -26.75
N SER A 20 19.01 -2.84 -26.46
CA SER A 20 17.81 -3.15 -25.70
C SER A 20 18.00 -2.45 -24.35
N SER A 21 17.53 -1.21 -24.27
CA SER A 21 17.32 -0.55 -22.99
C SER A 21 16.31 -1.39 -22.24
N SER A 22 16.81 -2.29 -21.40
CA SER A 22 16.05 -2.84 -20.29
C SER A 22 15.38 -1.67 -19.59
N ALA A 23 14.07 -1.55 -19.76
CA ALA A 23 13.24 -0.67 -18.96
C ALA A 23 13.50 -1.07 -17.51
N LYS A 24 14.24 -0.23 -16.78
CA LYS A 24 14.38 -0.37 -15.34
C LYS A 24 12.96 -0.36 -14.77
N PRO A 25 12.61 -1.28 -13.85
CA PRO A 25 11.35 -1.17 -13.14
C PRO A 25 11.34 0.21 -12.48
N VAL A 26 10.27 0.98 -12.70
CA VAL A 26 10.06 2.28 -12.05
C VAL A 26 10.40 2.11 -10.58
N ASP A 27 11.49 2.74 -10.16
CA ASP A 27 11.86 2.88 -8.76
C ASP A 27 10.60 3.33 -8.04
N SER A 28 10.15 2.52 -7.09
CA SER A 28 8.90 2.72 -6.38
C SER A 28 8.98 4.04 -5.63
N ALA A 29 8.61 5.15 -6.28
CA ALA A 29 8.14 6.32 -5.58
C ALA A 29 7.16 5.79 -4.54
N LYS A 30 7.39 6.14 -3.28
CA LYS A 30 6.79 5.52 -2.08
C LYS A 30 5.30 5.85 -2.03
N THR A 31 4.54 5.37 -3.00
CA THR A 31 3.12 5.58 -3.15
C THR A 31 2.43 4.74 -2.11
N ILE A 32 1.52 5.37 -1.38
CA ILE A 32 0.66 4.66 -0.45
C ILE A 32 -0.21 3.72 -1.29
N PRO A 33 -0.25 2.41 -0.97
CA PRO A 33 -1.09 1.48 -1.71
C PRO A 33 -2.57 1.87 -1.58
N SER A 34 -3.36 1.60 -2.61
CA SER A 34 -4.80 1.88 -2.63
C SER A 34 -5.62 0.68 -2.18
N ASN A 35 -6.84 0.93 -1.71
CA ASN A 35 -7.78 -0.12 -1.37
C ASN A 35 -8.63 -0.50 -2.60
N LEU A 36 -8.50 -1.74 -3.07
CA LEU A 36 -9.29 -2.24 -4.22
C LEU A 36 -10.81 -2.33 -3.98
N LEU A 37 -11.26 -2.18 -2.74
CA LEU A 37 -12.68 -2.21 -2.35
C LEU A 37 -13.22 -0.84 -1.93
N GLU A 38 -12.50 0.25 -2.18
CA GLU A 38 -12.89 1.58 -1.71
C GLU A 38 -14.28 2.00 -2.21
N ASP A 39 -14.53 1.88 -3.51
CA ASP A 39 -15.81 2.28 -4.14
C ASP A 39 -16.98 1.33 -3.82
N LYS A 40 -16.69 0.13 -3.31
CA LYS A 40 -17.68 -0.94 -3.11
C LYS A 40 -18.28 -0.93 -1.71
N GLN A 41 -17.99 0.07 -0.87
CA GLN A 41 -18.44 0.09 0.52
C GLN A 41 -18.77 1.50 1.03
N THR A 42 -19.86 1.60 1.78
CA THR A 42 -20.27 2.82 2.47
C THR A 42 -19.40 3.13 3.69
N ALA A 43 -18.66 2.14 4.21
CA ALA A 43 -17.79 2.30 5.38
C ALA A 43 -16.66 3.32 5.16
N VAL A 44 -16.27 3.59 3.91
CA VAL A 44 -15.26 4.60 3.60
C VAL A 44 -15.79 6.02 3.87
N LEU A 45 -17.10 6.24 3.70
CA LEU A 45 -17.78 7.54 3.84
C LEU A 45 -17.95 8.01 5.30
N GLN A 46 -17.43 7.26 6.28
CA GLN A 46 -17.53 7.62 7.69
C GLN A 46 -16.70 8.88 7.99
N LYS A 47 -17.37 9.94 8.45
CA LYS A 47 -16.73 11.23 8.79
C LYS A 47 -15.87 11.13 10.05
N GLU A 48 -16.35 10.42 11.06
CA GLU A 48 -15.70 10.33 12.36
C GLU A 48 -14.68 9.18 12.41
N ASN A 49 -13.49 9.48 12.92
CA ASN A 49 -12.47 8.48 13.23
C ASN A 49 -12.67 7.94 14.66
N GLY A 50 -12.16 6.73 14.91
CA GLY A 50 -12.16 6.14 16.25
C GLY A 50 -11.10 6.73 17.17
N THR A 51 -10.99 6.13 18.37
CA THR A 51 -9.98 6.52 19.35
C THR A 51 -8.58 6.10 18.87
N ILE A 52 -7.56 6.91 19.19
CA ILE A 52 -6.16 6.58 18.89
C ILE A 52 -5.78 5.33 19.70
N PHE A 53 -5.36 4.27 19.01
CA PHE A 53 -4.87 3.04 19.66
C PHE A 53 -3.36 3.11 19.90
N ASP A 54 -2.59 3.38 18.84
CA ASP A 54 -1.12 3.53 18.91
C ASP A 54 -0.67 4.64 17.94
N LYS A 55 0.45 5.28 18.27
CA LYS A 55 1.14 6.29 17.47
C LYS A 55 1.92 5.70 16.31
N ARG A 56 2.29 4.41 16.39
CA ARG A 56 3.10 3.74 15.36
C ARG A 56 2.23 2.94 14.39
N PRO A 57 2.56 2.92 13.09
CA PRO A 57 1.88 2.03 12.14
C PRO A 57 2.25 0.57 12.43
N PHE A 58 1.36 -0.35 12.06
CA PHE A 58 1.56 -1.78 12.25
C PHE A 58 1.94 -2.45 10.92
N LYS A 59 3.04 -3.21 10.92
CA LYS A 59 3.49 -3.98 9.76
C LYS A 59 2.81 -5.36 9.77
N ILE A 60 2.09 -5.69 8.71
CA ILE A 60 1.40 -6.99 8.57
C ILE A 60 1.60 -7.54 7.16
N HIS A 61 1.76 -8.86 7.06
CA HIS A 61 1.76 -9.57 5.79
C HIS A 61 0.32 -9.77 5.31
N LEU A 62 0.02 -9.35 4.08
CA LEU A 62 -1.29 -9.48 3.46
C LEU A 62 -1.17 -10.28 2.17
N ASP A 63 -2.08 -11.21 1.98
CA ASP A 63 -2.14 -12.01 0.76
C ASP A 63 -3.04 -11.33 -0.28
N LYS A 64 -2.61 -11.41 -1.54
CA LYS A 64 -3.48 -11.16 -2.68
C LYS A 64 -4.73 -12.05 -2.58
N ASP A 65 -5.87 -11.51 -3.02
CA ASP A 65 -7.20 -12.15 -3.05
C ASP A 65 -7.91 -12.34 -1.70
N LYS A 66 -7.22 -12.21 -0.56
CA LYS A 66 -7.86 -12.23 0.76
C LYS A 66 -8.50 -10.88 1.10
N THR A 67 -9.70 -10.92 1.68
CA THR A 67 -10.40 -9.73 2.19
C THR A 67 -10.10 -9.57 3.67
N TYR A 68 -9.58 -8.42 4.06
CA TYR A 68 -9.31 -8.08 5.45
C TYR A 68 -10.28 -7.00 5.93
N SER A 69 -10.50 -6.91 7.24
CA SER A 69 -11.32 -5.87 7.86
C SER A 69 -10.47 -5.05 8.82
N TRP A 70 -10.17 -3.81 8.46
CA TRP A 70 -9.39 -2.90 9.29
C TRP A 70 -10.27 -2.23 10.36
N CYS A 71 -9.75 -2.15 11.59
CA CYS A 71 -10.44 -1.51 12.71
C CYS A 71 -10.35 0.02 12.59
N LEU A 72 -11.49 0.70 12.40
CA LEU A 72 -11.58 2.17 12.48
C LEU A 72 -11.82 2.67 13.91
N CYS A 73 -12.51 1.90 14.77
CA CYS A 73 -12.95 2.38 16.08
C CYS A 73 -11.83 2.51 17.13
N GLY A 74 -10.70 1.81 16.95
CA GLY A 74 -9.58 1.80 17.90
C GLY A 74 -9.76 0.93 19.15
N LYS A 75 -10.87 0.17 19.25
CA LYS A 75 -11.19 -0.68 20.42
C LYS A 75 -10.98 -2.18 20.21
N SER A 76 -10.55 -2.59 19.02
CA SER A 76 -10.20 -3.99 18.75
C SER A 76 -9.03 -4.43 19.62
N LYS A 77 -9.08 -5.67 20.09
CA LYS A 77 -7.98 -6.37 20.76
C LYS A 77 -6.97 -6.97 19.76
N SER A 78 -7.38 -7.23 18.52
CA SER A 78 -6.55 -7.81 17.45
C SER A 78 -6.03 -6.76 16.45
N GLN A 79 -5.60 -5.60 16.96
CA GLN A 79 -5.12 -4.51 16.11
C GLN A 79 -4.01 -4.98 15.16
N PRO A 80 -3.98 -4.48 13.90
CA PRO A 80 -4.82 -3.40 13.35
C PRO A 80 -6.17 -3.86 12.78
N LEU A 81 -6.48 -5.15 12.88
CA LEU A 81 -7.68 -5.76 12.31
C LEU A 81 -8.88 -5.63 13.25
N CYS A 82 -10.08 -5.80 12.70
CA CYS A 82 -11.33 -5.77 13.44
C CYS A 82 -11.67 -7.14 14.02
N ASP A 83 -11.95 -7.19 15.32
CA ASP A 83 -12.41 -8.36 16.08
C ASP A 83 -13.92 -8.35 16.37
N GLY A 84 -14.64 -7.31 15.95
CA GLY A 84 -16.06 -7.15 16.25
C GLY A 84 -16.38 -6.36 17.52
N MET A 85 -15.41 -5.87 18.29
CA MET A 85 -15.65 -5.07 19.51
C MET A 85 -16.52 -3.82 19.28
N HIS A 86 -16.52 -3.28 18.07
CA HIS A 86 -17.39 -2.18 17.66
C HIS A 86 -18.89 -2.51 17.69
N LYS A 87 -19.27 -3.79 17.76
CA LYS A 87 -20.66 -4.24 17.89
C LYS A 87 -21.11 -4.33 19.35
N ASN A 88 -20.19 -4.19 20.31
CA ASN A 88 -20.52 -4.26 21.73
C ASN A 88 -21.39 -3.06 22.11
N GLU A 89 -22.64 -3.33 22.49
CA GLU A 89 -23.64 -2.34 22.87
C GLU A 89 -23.21 -1.49 24.07
N PHE A 90 -22.46 -2.07 25.01
CA PHE A 90 -21.95 -1.36 26.19
C PHE A 90 -20.95 -0.26 25.85
N LEU A 91 -20.24 -0.39 24.72
CA LEU A 91 -19.24 0.59 24.29
C LEU A 91 -19.83 1.72 23.42
N LYS A 92 -21.07 1.58 22.94
CA LYS A 92 -21.78 2.57 22.11
C LYS A 92 -20.93 3.11 20.93
N ILE A 93 -20.18 2.22 20.28
CA ILE A 93 -19.28 2.57 19.17
C ILE A 93 -20.10 2.73 17.87
N LYS A 94 -19.97 3.88 17.21
CA LYS A 94 -20.65 4.16 15.93
C LYS A 94 -19.85 3.71 14.71
N GLN A 95 -18.53 3.64 14.85
CA GLN A 95 -17.60 3.37 13.74
C GLN A 95 -17.66 1.90 13.29
N ARG A 96 -17.68 1.71 11.98
CA ARG A 96 -17.66 0.42 11.29
C ARG A 96 -16.27 0.14 10.71
N PRO A 97 -15.85 -1.13 10.65
CA PRO A 97 -14.59 -1.52 10.04
C PRO A 97 -14.61 -1.30 8.53
N ILE A 98 -13.43 -1.08 7.95
CA ILE A 98 -13.25 -0.89 6.50
C ILE A 98 -12.72 -2.19 5.92
N ARG A 99 -13.43 -2.73 4.93
CA ARG A 99 -13.01 -3.94 4.21
C ARG A 99 -12.00 -3.55 3.14
N PHE A 100 -10.95 -4.33 2.97
CA PHE A 100 -9.94 -4.02 1.97
C PHE A 100 -9.30 -5.26 1.38
N LYS A 101 -8.75 -5.08 0.18
CA LYS A 101 -7.95 -6.06 -0.55
C LYS A 101 -6.70 -5.38 -1.09
N VAL A 102 -5.62 -6.15 -1.20
CA VAL A 102 -4.34 -5.71 -1.77
C VAL A 102 -4.13 -6.30 -3.16
N GLU A 103 -3.44 -5.55 -4.02
CA GLU A 103 -3.10 -5.97 -5.39
C GLU A 103 -2.05 -7.09 -5.45
N LYS A 104 -1.09 -7.05 -4.52
CA LYS A 104 0.07 -7.95 -4.46
C LYS A 104 0.20 -8.49 -3.05
N SER A 105 0.63 -9.74 -2.90
CA SER A 105 0.98 -10.28 -1.59
C SER A 105 2.27 -9.61 -1.10
N GLY A 106 2.33 -9.25 0.18
CA GLY A 106 3.52 -8.62 0.73
C GLY A 106 3.29 -7.96 2.08
N ASP A 107 4.29 -7.23 2.53
CA ASP A 107 4.25 -6.52 3.80
C ASP A 107 3.71 -5.11 3.64
N TYR A 108 2.65 -4.80 4.37
CA TYR A 108 1.96 -3.51 4.33
C TYR A 108 2.00 -2.82 5.69
N TRP A 109 2.04 -1.49 5.68
CA TRP A 109 1.93 -0.65 6.87
C TRP A 109 0.50 -0.14 7.02
N LEU A 110 -0.22 -0.68 8.01
CA LEU A 110 -1.58 -0.26 8.32
C LEU A 110 -1.60 0.81 9.41
N CYS A 111 -2.61 1.69 9.31
CA CYS A 111 -2.82 2.75 10.29
C CYS A 111 -3.27 2.17 11.64
N ASN A 112 -2.55 2.52 12.71
CA ASN A 112 -2.93 2.16 14.07
C ASN A 112 -3.47 3.35 14.90
N CYS A 113 -3.17 4.59 14.50
CA CYS A 113 -3.71 5.79 15.17
C CYS A 113 -5.18 6.08 14.81
N LYS A 114 -5.68 5.46 13.73
CA LYS A 114 -7.05 5.60 13.19
C LYS A 114 -7.37 6.96 12.58
N GLN A 115 -6.38 7.84 12.47
CA GLN A 115 -6.53 9.20 11.94
C GLN A 115 -6.07 9.37 10.48
N THR A 116 -5.78 8.28 9.76
CA THR A 116 -5.33 8.37 8.37
C THR A 116 -6.43 8.89 7.43
N THR A 117 -6.04 9.68 6.44
CA THR A 117 -6.86 10.04 5.28
C THR A 117 -6.90 8.90 4.26
N HIS A 118 -5.84 8.11 4.13
CA HIS A 118 -5.72 6.99 3.20
C HIS A 118 -6.04 5.64 3.85
N ARG A 119 -7.29 5.48 4.30
CA ARG A 119 -7.75 4.27 5.00
C ARG A 119 -7.65 3.03 4.09
N PRO A 120 -7.06 1.90 4.53
CA PRO A 120 -6.57 1.57 5.87
C PRO A 120 -5.04 1.77 6.09
N PHE A 121 -4.34 2.27 5.07
CA PHE A 121 -2.89 2.35 5.06
C PHE A 121 -2.37 3.54 5.86
N CYS A 122 -1.10 3.48 6.25
CA CYS A 122 -0.47 4.60 6.93
C CYS A 122 0.02 5.66 5.92
N ASP A 123 -0.47 6.88 6.08
CA ASP A 123 -0.08 8.08 5.32
C ASP A 123 0.92 9.01 6.04
N GLY A 124 1.27 8.67 7.28
CA GLY A 124 2.11 9.52 8.13
C GLY A 124 1.36 10.53 9.00
N THR A 125 0.02 10.59 8.92
CA THR A 125 -0.82 11.47 9.76
C THR A 125 -0.53 11.27 11.24
N HIS A 126 -0.18 10.05 11.67
CA HIS A 126 0.22 9.74 13.04
C HIS A 126 1.37 10.62 13.59
N LYS A 127 2.19 11.24 12.75
CA LYS A 127 3.30 12.12 13.17
C LYS A 127 2.84 13.50 13.64
N GLN A 128 1.58 13.87 13.42
CA GLN A 128 1.06 15.16 13.84
C GLN A 128 1.10 15.32 15.37
N PRO A 129 1.40 16.53 15.88
CA PRO A 129 1.66 16.74 17.31
C PRO A 129 0.49 16.35 18.20
N HIS A 130 -0.75 16.57 17.75
CA HIS A 130 -1.96 16.22 18.52
C HIS A 130 -2.14 14.70 18.70
N ILE A 131 -1.60 13.86 17.80
CA ILE A 131 -1.61 12.40 17.93
C ILE A 131 -0.45 11.94 18.80
N GLN A 132 0.71 12.59 18.63
CA GLN A 132 1.90 12.34 19.44
C GLN A 132 1.72 12.73 20.91
N SER A 133 0.79 13.63 21.24
CA SER A 133 0.45 13.95 22.63
C SER A 133 -0.66 13.07 23.21
N ALA A 134 -1.44 12.36 22.39
CA ALA A 134 -2.65 11.65 22.82
C ALA A 134 -2.39 10.36 23.61
N VAL A 135 -1.29 9.65 23.33
CA VAL A 135 -0.92 8.40 24.03
C VAL A 135 0.30 8.68 24.88
N LYS A 136 0.16 8.82 26.20
CA LYS A 136 1.31 8.98 27.10
C LYS A 136 1.96 7.63 27.39
#